data_AF-A0A1Z5KMM6-F1
#
_entry.id   AF-A0A1Z5KMM6-F1
#
_cell.length_a   1.000
_cell.length_b   1.000
_cell.length_c   1.000
_cell.angle_alpha   90.00
_cell.angle_beta   90.00
_cell.angle_gamma   90.00
#
_symmetry.space_group_name_H-M   'P 1'
#
loop_
_entity.id
_entity.type
_entity.pdbx_description
1 polymer ?
#
loop_
_entity_poly.entity_id
_entity_poly.type
_entity_poly.pdbx_seq_one_letter_code
_entity_poly.pdbx_strand_id
1 'polypeptide(L)'
;MSRELVNIEGMIGDWTEDDYFADMCNAGNCSDKSKKNYQLVAKAYTKMDCPTNRFCILVKTVSDTLEIAESHDNSWFKDYSYSNSVIPGAFAYVRGKDNKAIGYEACFAVPNGAKGSQIEIHANWGNKGQVLGNTASTGKSGEYKSVKYFEGCTKPSVPEPPQEPITPSVPVPAEEQETPTVPTEPENPTPEVPSQPAQPATEATPDSPSEPENPSLNGAGLNGIADEPESPSLPEAPASPSVPDSPSEEEDPSLNLSGAGLNGIGDEPESPASPEEPASPALPAAEALPDDPAEPALPEDPARSSSGFGDPHYKTWSGQVYDFHGACDLLLVKSSSFDNGKGLEIQVRTQMRDDWSFIAAAALRIGSDVLEIGQQGFYYLNDVAGAALPSTIGGFPIALLHYGARRHKFEVDMGLHGKIIIKVFNEFLAVQIDDAHRDGFADSYGLMGSFVDGSLVGRNGRVIEDTDEFGLSWQVTDGEDMLFQEAKGPQYPQLCLMPEHKMTSRRQLAEAMMSFEEASAACSDWDEETRDACIYDVMATGDLSMAEAGAM
;
A
#
# COMPACT_ATOMS: atom_id res chain seq x y z
N MET A 1 12.70 43.26 -21.86
CA MET A 1 13.59 42.17 -22.32
C MET A 1 13.03 40.89 -21.73
N SER A 2 12.84 39.83 -22.52
CA SER A 2 12.39 38.56 -21.94
C SER A 2 13.44 38.03 -20.97
N ARG A 3 12.98 37.33 -19.93
CA ARG A 3 13.78 36.44 -19.10
C ARG A 3 12.94 35.17 -18.97
N GLU A 4 13.15 34.23 -19.89
CA GLU A 4 12.65 32.87 -19.70
C GLU A 4 13.24 32.33 -18.39
N LEU A 5 12.37 31.84 -17.51
CA LEU A 5 12.79 30.95 -16.45
C LEU A 5 13.13 29.63 -17.14
N VAL A 6 14.34 29.14 -16.89
CA VAL A 6 14.87 27.91 -17.52
C VAL A 6 13.88 26.76 -17.34
N ASN A 7 13.47 26.15 -18.46
CA ASN A 7 12.73 24.89 -18.52
C ASN A 7 13.59 23.78 -17.89
N ILE A 8 13.01 23.02 -16.97
CA ILE A 8 13.68 22.00 -16.16
C ILE A 8 12.93 20.69 -16.40
N GLU A 9 13.63 19.67 -16.89
CA GLU A 9 13.05 18.33 -16.99
C GLU A 9 12.88 17.72 -15.59
N GLY A 10 11.75 17.06 -15.35
CA GLY A 10 11.54 16.23 -14.15
C GLY A 10 10.74 16.86 -13.01
N MET A 11 9.55 17.44 -13.29
CA MET A 11 8.28 16.82 -12.88
C MET A 11 7.04 17.60 -13.35
N ILE A 12 7.09 18.94 -13.46
CA ILE A 12 6.02 19.76 -14.06
C ILE A 12 6.58 20.75 -15.11
N GLY A 13 5.76 21.09 -16.11
CA GLY A 13 6.13 21.97 -17.21
C GLY A 13 6.24 23.46 -16.87
N ASP A 14 6.86 24.20 -17.80
CA ASP A 14 7.31 25.61 -17.73
C ASP A 14 6.71 26.48 -16.61
N TRP A 15 7.60 26.94 -15.73
CA TRP A 15 7.33 27.92 -14.68
C TRP A 15 7.40 29.36 -15.22
N THR A 16 6.43 30.19 -14.86
CA THR A 16 6.28 31.57 -15.35
C THR A 16 6.37 32.60 -14.22
N GLU A 17 6.44 33.90 -14.56
CA GLU A 17 6.29 34.96 -13.55
C GLU A 17 4.83 35.15 -13.09
N ASP A 18 3.83 34.55 -13.77
CA ASP A 18 2.44 34.52 -13.30
C ASP A 18 2.23 33.45 -12.21
N ASP A 19 3.07 32.41 -12.17
CA ASP A 19 3.13 31.41 -11.07
C ASP A 19 3.81 31.97 -9.79
N TYR A 20 4.25 33.24 -9.77
CA TYR A 20 5.01 33.83 -8.65
C TYR A 20 4.16 34.01 -7.38
N PHE A 21 4.69 33.52 -6.25
CA PHE A 21 4.01 33.55 -4.96
C PHE A 21 4.60 34.57 -3.98
N ALA A 22 5.90 34.49 -3.68
CA ALA A 22 6.52 35.31 -2.63
C ALA A 22 8.06 35.43 -2.74
N ASP A 23 8.59 36.57 -2.28
CA ASP A 23 9.98 36.73 -1.87
C ASP A 23 10.26 35.79 -0.67
N MET A 24 11.38 35.07 -0.68
CA MET A 24 11.89 34.32 0.48
C MET A 24 13.10 35.04 1.07
N CYS A 25 12.96 35.52 2.30
CA CYS A 25 13.98 36.35 2.95
C CYS A 25 14.58 35.64 4.17
N ASN A 26 15.81 36.02 4.49
CA ASN A 26 16.54 35.52 5.66
C ASN A 26 15.69 35.64 6.95
N ALA A 27 15.52 34.52 7.66
CA ALA A 27 14.63 34.37 8.82
C ALA A 27 13.18 34.88 8.60
N GLY A 28 12.63 34.69 7.40
CA GLY A 28 11.23 35.03 7.05
C GLY A 28 10.90 36.53 7.02
N ASN A 29 11.88 37.42 7.27
CA ASN A 29 11.62 38.85 7.45
C ASN A 29 11.70 39.64 6.14
N CYS A 30 10.72 39.48 5.26
CA CYS A 30 10.62 40.27 4.02
C CYS A 30 10.02 41.68 4.20
N SER A 31 9.31 41.93 5.30
CA SER A 31 8.52 43.15 5.56
C SER A 31 9.34 44.41 5.88
N ASP A 32 10.60 44.27 6.30
CA ASP A 32 11.47 45.41 6.63
C ASP A 32 12.87 45.22 6.03
N LYS A 33 13.12 45.93 4.93
CA LYS A 33 14.38 45.90 4.16
C LYS A 33 15.49 46.77 4.78
N SER A 34 15.25 47.43 5.92
CA SER A 34 16.23 48.27 6.63
C SER A 34 17.05 47.54 7.69
N LYS A 35 16.64 46.32 8.08
CA LYS A 35 17.35 45.52 9.08
C LYS A 35 18.71 45.04 8.56
N LYS A 36 19.73 45.05 9.43
CA LYS A 36 21.11 44.64 9.09
C LYS A 36 21.26 43.19 8.62
N ASN A 37 20.26 42.33 8.89
CA ASN A 37 20.21 40.93 8.48
C ASN A 37 19.18 40.68 7.36
N TYR A 38 18.58 41.71 6.77
CA TYR A 38 17.72 41.55 5.59
C TYR A 38 18.55 41.08 4.41
N GLN A 39 18.17 39.94 3.85
CA GLN A 39 18.68 39.42 2.59
C GLN A 39 17.52 38.72 1.89
N LEU A 40 17.28 39.09 0.63
CA LEU A 40 16.45 38.30 -0.27
C LEU A 40 17.30 37.12 -0.75
N VAL A 41 16.81 35.90 -0.56
CA VAL A 41 17.56 34.66 -0.79
C VAL A 41 17.04 33.96 -2.03
N ALA A 42 15.73 33.78 -2.09
CA ALA A 42 15.03 33.10 -3.17
C ALA A 42 13.68 33.77 -3.48
N LYS A 43 13.05 33.33 -4.56
CA LYS A 43 11.62 33.47 -4.79
C LYS A 43 10.95 32.09 -4.67
N ALA A 44 9.74 32.06 -4.14
CA ALA A 44 8.82 30.94 -4.26
C ALA A 44 7.81 31.21 -5.38
N TYR A 45 7.50 30.16 -6.14
CA TYR A 45 6.45 30.07 -7.16
C TYR A 45 5.54 28.90 -6.77
N THR A 46 4.25 28.96 -7.09
CA THR A 46 3.24 27.97 -6.66
C THR A 46 2.23 27.69 -7.76
N LYS A 47 1.93 26.41 -8.02
CA LYS A 47 1.07 25.95 -9.11
C LYS A 47 0.21 24.77 -8.65
N MET A 48 -0.94 24.57 -9.30
CA MET A 48 -1.79 23.39 -9.07
C MET A 48 -1.72 22.47 -10.29
N ASP A 49 -1.33 21.23 -10.09
CA ASP A 49 -1.53 20.15 -11.04
C ASP A 49 -2.96 19.62 -10.88
N CYS A 50 -3.85 20.07 -11.75
CA CYS A 50 -5.26 19.67 -11.72
C CYS A 50 -5.47 18.20 -12.12
N PRO A 51 -4.78 17.63 -13.14
CA PRO A 51 -4.78 16.19 -13.41
C PRO A 51 -4.35 15.30 -12.23
N THR A 52 -3.26 15.62 -11.52
CA THR A 52 -2.72 14.73 -10.46
C THR A 52 -3.16 15.08 -9.04
N ASN A 53 -3.95 16.15 -8.86
CA ASN A 53 -4.34 16.69 -7.55
C ASN A 53 -3.13 17.04 -6.65
N ARG A 54 -2.06 17.59 -7.24
CA ARG A 54 -0.86 18.01 -6.50
C ARG A 54 -0.71 19.52 -6.49
N PHE A 55 -0.44 20.08 -5.32
CA PHE A 55 0.01 21.45 -5.19
C PHE A 55 1.54 21.45 -5.23
N CYS A 56 2.12 22.20 -6.18
CA CYS A 56 3.55 22.16 -6.44
C CYS A 56 4.19 23.54 -6.29
N ILE A 57 5.43 23.55 -5.83
CA ILE A 57 6.20 24.76 -5.57
C ILE A 57 7.58 24.69 -6.21
N LEU A 58 8.04 25.82 -6.73
CA LEU A 58 9.43 26.03 -7.13
C LEU A 58 10.04 27.11 -6.24
N VAL A 59 11.10 26.76 -5.53
CA VAL A 59 11.98 27.71 -4.83
C VAL A 59 13.24 27.91 -5.68
N LYS A 60 13.55 29.17 -6.02
CA LYS A 60 14.71 29.50 -6.86
C LYS A 60 15.48 30.68 -6.27
N THR A 61 16.78 30.49 -5.99
CA THR A 61 17.63 31.55 -5.46
C THR A 61 17.73 32.74 -6.42
N VAL A 62 17.93 33.95 -5.87
CA VAL A 62 18.03 35.18 -6.68
C VAL A 62 19.41 35.41 -7.29
N SER A 63 20.37 34.50 -7.06
CA SER A 63 21.76 34.60 -7.56
C SER A 63 22.50 33.25 -7.45
N ASP A 64 23.23 32.85 -8.49
CA ASP A 64 24.16 31.69 -8.56
C ASP A 64 25.28 31.69 -7.47
N THR A 65 25.31 32.68 -6.57
CA THR A 65 26.20 32.78 -5.40
C THR A 65 25.58 32.25 -4.11
N LEU A 66 24.32 31.83 -4.15
CA LEU A 66 23.56 31.29 -3.01
C LEU A 66 23.29 29.80 -3.26
N GLU A 67 23.44 28.99 -2.22
CA GLU A 67 23.16 27.56 -2.22
C GLU A 67 22.04 27.24 -1.22
N ILE A 68 21.18 26.28 -1.55
CA ILE A 68 20.16 25.70 -0.66
C ILE A 68 20.68 24.36 -0.12
N ALA A 69 20.34 24.04 1.13
CA ALA A 69 20.76 22.79 1.78
C ALA A 69 19.90 21.60 1.32
N GLU A 70 20.59 20.54 0.91
CA GLU A 70 20.03 19.34 0.28
C GLU A 70 19.60 18.30 1.33
N SER A 71 18.57 18.61 2.13
CA SER A 71 17.75 17.60 2.84
C SER A 71 16.31 18.10 3.07
N HIS A 72 15.41 17.19 3.43
CA HIS A 72 14.00 17.49 3.71
C HIS A 72 13.79 18.22 5.07
N ASP A 73 14.70 18.07 6.04
CA ASP A 73 14.73 18.91 7.26
C ASP A 73 15.02 20.38 6.93
N ASN A 74 15.78 20.57 5.85
CA ASN A 74 16.30 21.85 5.42
C ASN A 74 15.34 22.58 4.45
N SER A 75 14.51 21.86 3.70
CA SER A 75 13.60 22.41 2.69
C SER A 75 12.19 21.83 2.86
N TRP A 76 11.19 22.67 3.15
CA TRP A 76 9.84 22.18 3.50
C TRP A 76 8.70 23.16 3.21
N PHE A 77 7.47 22.64 3.27
CA PHE A 77 6.21 23.34 3.04
C PHE A 77 5.21 23.08 4.19
N LYS A 78 4.40 24.10 4.52
CA LYS A 78 3.34 24.03 5.54
C LYS A 78 2.11 24.85 5.14
N ASP A 79 0.95 24.36 5.58
CA ASP A 79 -0.29 25.12 5.63
C ASP A 79 -0.85 25.12 7.06
N TYR A 80 -0.57 26.20 7.81
CA TYR A 80 -1.07 26.38 9.18
C TYR A 80 -2.58 26.55 9.28
N SER A 81 -3.32 26.59 8.16
CA SER A 81 -4.78 26.48 8.16
C SER A 81 -5.30 25.05 8.35
N TYR A 82 -4.38 24.07 8.27
CA TYR A 82 -4.60 22.64 8.53
C TYR A 82 -3.77 22.15 9.73
N SER A 83 -2.44 22.27 9.69
CA SER A 83 -1.55 21.69 10.71
C SER A 83 -0.25 22.50 10.92
N ASN A 84 0.40 22.28 12.08
CA ASN A 84 1.74 22.82 12.36
C ASN A 84 2.88 21.93 11.83
N SER A 85 2.56 20.71 11.37
CA SER A 85 3.52 19.77 10.77
C SER A 85 3.97 20.22 9.38
N VAL A 86 5.13 19.70 8.93
CA VAL A 86 5.50 19.75 7.50
C VAL A 86 4.54 18.86 6.72
N ILE A 87 4.13 19.30 5.53
CA ILE A 87 3.38 18.47 4.59
C ILE A 87 4.41 17.67 3.74
N PRO A 88 4.32 16.33 3.68
CA PRO A 88 5.26 15.51 2.92
C PRO A 88 5.08 15.69 1.41
N GLY A 89 6.18 15.55 0.67
CA GLY A 89 6.21 15.65 -0.78
C GLY A 89 7.58 15.25 -1.32
N ALA A 90 7.64 14.91 -2.61
CA ALA A 90 8.89 14.58 -3.29
C ALA A 90 9.63 15.88 -3.70
N PHE A 91 10.97 15.89 -3.59
CA PHE A 91 11.82 17.06 -3.87
C PHE A 91 12.82 16.79 -5.00
N ALA A 92 12.88 17.68 -5.99
CA ALA A 92 13.89 17.72 -7.03
C ALA A 92 14.75 18.99 -6.89
N TYR A 93 16.04 18.84 -6.58
CA TYR A 93 16.93 20.00 -6.36
C TYR A 93 17.39 20.64 -7.68
N VAL A 94 17.04 21.91 -7.88
CA VAL A 94 17.39 22.69 -9.08
C VAL A 94 18.89 23.00 -9.07
N ARG A 95 19.61 22.52 -10.09
CA ARG A 95 21.07 22.56 -10.13
C ARG A 95 21.65 23.80 -10.83
N GLY A 96 22.69 24.37 -10.22
CA GLY A 96 23.54 25.41 -10.80
C GLY A 96 24.61 24.83 -11.73
N LYS A 97 25.39 25.72 -12.36
CA LYS A 97 26.43 25.37 -13.36
C LYS A 97 27.59 24.53 -12.80
N ASP A 98 27.66 24.37 -11.49
CA ASP A 98 28.61 23.57 -10.72
C ASP A 98 27.94 22.41 -9.95
N ASN A 99 26.73 22.02 -10.38
CA ASN A 99 25.90 20.97 -9.80
C ASN A 99 25.44 21.18 -8.33
N LYS A 100 25.58 22.40 -7.80
CA LYS A 100 25.04 22.79 -6.49
C LYS A 100 23.55 23.08 -6.54
N ALA A 101 22.80 22.74 -5.50
CA ALA A 101 21.40 23.15 -5.37
C ALA A 101 21.28 24.68 -5.23
N ILE A 102 20.70 25.33 -6.24
CA ILE A 102 20.36 26.76 -6.28
C ILE A 102 18.84 27.00 -6.13
N GLY A 103 18.11 25.94 -5.80
CA GLY A 103 16.66 25.88 -5.77
C GLY A 103 16.18 24.46 -5.49
N TYR A 104 14.88 24.30 -5.33
CA TYR A 104 14.22 22.99 -5.39
C TYR A 104 12.81 23.15 -5.97
N GLU A 105 12.32 22.10 -6.61
CA GLU A 105 10.94 21.91 -7.01
C GLU A 105 10.35 20.78 -6.16
N ALA A 106 9.11 20.91 -5.70
CA ALA A 106 8.46 19.88 -4.89
C ALA A 106 6.94 19.87 -5.07
N CYS A 107 6.35 18.68 -5.05
CA CYS A 107 4.92 18.46 -5.24
C CYS A 107 4.29 17.72 -4.06
N PHE A 108 3.25 18.31 -3.49
CA PHE A 108 2.56 17.88 -2.27
C PHE A 108 1.13 17.45 -2.60
N ALA A 109 0.63 16.40 -1.95
CA ALA A 109 -0.81 16.20 -1.87
C ALA A 109 -1.40 17.34 -1.02
N VAL A 110 -2.56 17.88 -1.43
CA VAL A 110 -3.27 18.89 -0.64
C VAL A 110 -4.01 18.17 0.50
N PRO A 111 -3.67 18.38 1.79
CA PRO A 111 -4.31 17.65 2.87
C PRO A 111 -5.80 17.95 2.96
N ASN A 112 -6.63 16.94 3.20
CA ASN A 112 -8.08 17.14 3.17
C ASN A 112 -8.54 18.12 4.27
N GLY A 113 -9.30 19.13 3.87
CA GLY A 113 -9.69 20.26 4.72
C GLY A 113 -8.68 21.42 4.82
N ALA A 114 -7.50 21.33 4.19
CA ALA A 114 -6.56 22.45 4.08
C ALA A 114 -7.14 23.60 3.24
N LYS A 115 -6.93 24.85 3.68
CA LYS A 115 -7.60 26.03 3.12
C LYS A 115 -6.67 26.95 2.34
N GLY A 116 -5.38 26.62 2.28
CA GLY A 116 -4.36 27.41 1.61
C GLY A 116 -4.09 28.76 2.27
N SER A 117 -4.67 29.05 3.43
CA SER A 117 -4.79 30.43 3.92
C SER A 117 -3.63 30.89 4.82
N GLN A 118 -2.75 29.99 5.25
CA GLN A 118 -1.58 30.30 6.07
C GLN A 118 -0.36 29.48 5.64
N ILE A 119 0.14 29.78 4.44
CA ILE A 119 1.27 29.09 3.82
C ILE A 119 2.61 29.60 4.35
N GLU A 120 3.49 28.65 4.63
CA GLU A 120 4.92 28.87 4.76
C GLU A 120 5.71 27.87 3.87
N ILE A 121 6.58 28.42 3.02
CA ILE A 121 7.57 27.68 2.23
C ILE A 121 8.94 28.10 2.77
N HIS A 122 9.80 27.13 3.07
CA HIS A 122 11.07 27.32 3.78
C HIS A 122 12.24 26.60 3.10
N ALA A 123 13.42 27.24 3.13
CA ALA A 123 14.68 26.68 2.70
C ALA A 123 15.84 27.14 3.61
N ASN A 124 16.65 26.21 4.10
CA ASN A 124 17.94 26.52 4.70
C ASN A 124 18.97 26.79 3.58
N TRP A 125 19.81 27.79 3.79
CA TRP A 125 20.68 28.34 2.75
C TRP A 125 22.04 28.80 3.29
N GLY A 126 22.95 29.09 2.37
CA GLY A 126 24.21 29.77 2.64
C GLY A 126 24.76 30.45 1.39
N ASN A 127 25.89 31.15 1.55
CA ASN A 127 26.66 31.61 0.39
C ASN A 127 27.52 30.46 -0.13
N LYS A 128 27.77 30.46 -1.44
CA LYS A 128 28.56 29.45 -2.14
C LYS A 128 29.92 29.19 -1.47
N GLY A 129 30.19 27.92 -1.18
CA GLY A 129 31.41 27.48 -0.47
C GLY A 129 31.49 27.84 1.02
N GLN A 130 30.38 28.22 1.66
CA GLN A 130 30.26 28.36 3.12
C GLN A 130 29.39 27.25 3.71
N VAL A 131 29.41 27.12 5.05
CA VAL A 131 28.49 26.22 5.75
C VAL A 131 27.05 26.72 5.57
N LEU A 132 26.17 25.84 5.07
CA LEU A 132 24.74 26.12 4.93
C LEU A 132 24.06 26.00 6.30
N GLY A 133 23.10 26.87 6.60
CA GLY A 133 22.47 26.90 7.93
C GLY A 133 21.82 28.22 8.34
N ASN A 134 21.77 29.21 7.46
CA ASN A 134 20.82 30.32 7.60
C ASN A 134 19.44 29.84 7.14
N THR A 135 18.36 30.43 7.65
CA THR A 135 16.98 30.10 7.23
C THR A 135 16.45 31.13 6.23
N ALA A 136 15.60 30.71 5.29
CA ALA A 136 14.84 31.61 4.42
C ALA A 136 13.40 31.08 4.29
N SER A 137 12.42 31.98 4.40
CA SER A 137 11.00 31.62 4.39
C SER A 137 10.15 32.69 3.69
N THR A 138 9.01 32.29 3.12
CA THR A 138 7.99 33.18 2.54
C THR A 138 7.15 33.92 3.59
N GLY A 139 7.27 33.58 4.88
CA GLY A 139 6.44 34.13 5.93
C GLY A 139 6.99 33.94 7.34
N LYS A 140 6.12 34.23 8.30
CA LYS A 140 6.28 34.04 9.76
C LYS A 140 4.91 34.33 10.40
N SER A 141 4.71 33.92 11.65
CA SER A 141 3.46 34.16 12.38
C SER A 141 2.96 35.61 12.27
N GLY A 142 1.75 35.78 11.72
CA GLY A 142 1.11 37.08 11.48
C GLY A 142 1.37 37.73 10.11
N GLU A 143 2.30 37.21 9.30
CA GLU A 143 2.63 37.72 7.95
C GLU A 143 2.54 36.63 6.84
N TYR A 144 1.90 35.49 7.13
CA TYR A 144 1.71 34.38 6.17
C TYR A 144 0.97 34.79 4.89
N LYS A 145 1.19 34.00 3.84
CA LYS A 145 0.55 34.16 2.53
C LYS A 145 -0.55 33.14 2.32
N SER A 146 -1.44 33.41 1.37
CA SER A 146 -2.54 32.52 1.01
C SER A 146 -2.46 32.09 -0.45
N VAL A 147 -2.57 30.80 -0.71
CA VAL A 147 -2.95 30.24 -2.01
C VAL A 147 -4.44 29.89 -2.01
N LYS A 148 -4.98 29.58 -3.19
CA LYS A 148 -6.25 28.85 -3.30
C LYS A 148 -5.95 27.56 -4.06
N TYR A 149 -5.98 26.43 -3.37
CA TYR A 149 -5.96 25.14 -4.05
C TYR A 149 -7.12 25.07 -5.05
N PHE A 150 -6.92 24.38 -6.17
CA PHE A 150 -7.90 24.21 -7.25
C PHE A 150 -8.37 25.48 -8.00
N GLU A 151 -7.88 26.69 -7.71
CA GLU A 151 -8.25 27.86 -8.53
C GLU A 151 -7.67 27.72 -9.94
N GLY A 152 -8.55 27.70 -10.95
CA GLY A 152 -8.21 27.42 -12.35
C GLY A 152 -8.48 25.97 -12.79
N CYS A 153 -8.66 25.02 -11.86
CA CYS A 153 -8.98 23.65 -12.21
C CYS A 153 -10.42 23.51 -12.70
N THR A 154 -10.60 23.40 -14.02
CA THR A 154 -11.90 23.02 -14.60
C THR A 154 -12.21 21.56 -14.28
N LYS A 155 -13.16 21.33 -13.37
CA LYS A 155 -13.69 19.98 -13.10
C LYS A 155 -14.07 19.31 -14.43
N PRO A 156 -13.61 18.07 -14.72
CA PRO A 156 -14.03 17.34 -15.90
C PRO A 156 -15.56 17.26 -15.99
N SER A 157 -16.11 17.63 -17.13
CA SER A 157 -17.54 17.49 -17.39
C SER A 157 -17.88 16.02 -17.59
N VAL A 158 -18.27 15.36 -16.50
CA VAL A 158 -18.86 14.01 -16.54
C VAL A 158 -19.99 14.02 -17.57
N PRO A 159 -19.95 13.17 -18.62
CA PRO A 159 -21.07 13.03 -19.53
C PRO A 159 -22.29 12.57 -18.74
N GLU A 160 -23.40 13.30 -18.81
CA GLU A 160 -24.65 12.89 -18.21
C GLU A 160 -25.05 11.52 -18.81
N PRO A 161 -25.34 10.49 -17.99
CA PRO A 161 -25.68 9.18 -18.53
C PRO A 161 -26.93 9.28 -19.41
N PRO A 162 -27.02 8.52 -20.51
CA PRO A 162 -28.14 8.60 -21.43
C PRO A 162 -29.44 8.29 -20.69
N GLN A 163 -30.32 9.28 -20.59
CA GLN A 163 -31.58 9.16 -19.86
C GLN A 163 -32.42 8.02 -20.45
N GLU A 164 -32.82 7.06 -19.60
CA GLU A 164 -33.61 5.92 -20.03
C GLU A 164 -34.96 6.36 -20.64
N PRO A 165 -35.45 5.67 -21.68
CA PRO A 165 -36.67 6.06 -22.36
C PRO A 165 -37.88 5.90 -21.44
N ILE A 166 -38.45 7.05 -21.04
CA ILE A 166 -39.58 7.14 -20.09
C ILE A 166 -40.74 6.23 -20.53
N THR A 167 -41.00 5.17 -19.78
CA THR A 167 -42.17 4.32 -20.01
C THR A 167 -43.44 5.08 -19.63
N PRO A 168 -44.44 5.21 -20.53
CA PRO A 168 -45.63 5.99 -20.23
C PRO A 168 -46.52 5.26 -19.22
N SER A 169 -46.65 5.82 -18.03
CA SER A 169 -47.50 5.29 -16.95
C SER A 169 -48.96 5.13 -17.38
N VAL A 170 -49.55 3.99 -17.05
CA VAL A 170 -50.98 3.70 -17.31
C VAL A 170 -51.87 4.65 -16.49
N PRO A 171 -52.93 5.25 -17.06
CA PRO A 171 -53.83 6.13 -16.31
C PRO A 171 -54.57 5.39 -15.20
N VAL A 172 -54.56 5.95 -13.99
CA VAL A 172 -55.36 5.47 -12.85
C VAL A 172 -56.83 5.88 -13.06
N PRO A 173 -57.83 4.97 -12.89
CA PRO A 173 -59.24 5.32 -12.94
C PRO A 173 -59.65 6.31 -11.84
N ALA A 174 -60.74 7.05 -12.08
CA ALA A 174 -61.18 8.13 -11.20
C ALA A 174 -61.79 7.66 -9.86
N GLU A 175 -61.70 8.55 -8.87
CA GLU A 175 -62.23 8.46 -7.52
C GLU A 175 -63.78 8.49 -7.50
N GLU A 176 -64.41 7.60 -6.73
CA GLU A 176 -65.87 7.56 -6.52
C GLU A 176 -66.19 7.55 -5.00
N GLN A 177 -67.38 8.03 -4.63
CA GLN A 177 -67.61 8.75 -3.37
C GLN A 177 -67.74 7.88 -2.10
N GLU A 178 -67.40 8.47 -0.95
CA GLU A 178 -67.56 7.89 0.38
C GLU A 178 -69.01 7.47 0.70
N THR A 179 -69.15 6.33 1.41
CA THR A 179 -70.37 5.96 2.14
C THR A 179 -69.99 5.41 3.53
N PRO A 180 -70.83 5.57 4.57
CA PRO A 180 -70.38 5.52 5.96
C PRO A 180 -70.16 4.11 6.52
N THR A 181 -69.13 3.96 7.35
CA THR A 181 -68.78 2.72 8.06
C THR A 181 -69.74 2.39 9.20
N VAL A 182 -70.12 1.11 9.29
CA VAL A 182 -70.85 0.51 10.42
C VAL A 182 -69.80 -0.09 11.38
N PRO A 183 -69.93 0.04 12.71
CA PRO A 183 -68.88 -0.33 13.65
C PRO A 183 -68.68 -1.85 13.78
N THR A 184 -67.43 -2.27 13.91
CA THR A 184 -67.03 -3.67 14.16
C THR A 184 -66.96 -4.02 15.65
N GLU A 185 -67.04 -5.32 15.92
CA GLU A 185 -67.11 -5.95 17.25
C GLU A 185 -65.76 -5.91 17.99
N PRO A 186 -65.72 -5.79 19.34
CA PRO A 186 -64.46 -5.66 20.09
C PRO A 186 -63.74 -7.00 20.32
N GLU A 187 -62.41 -6.99 20.25
CA GLU A 187 -61.58 -8.13 20.62
C GLU A 187 -61.51 -8.35 22.14
N ASN A 188 -61.32 -9.62 22.53
CA ASN A 188 -61.44 -10.10 23.91
C ASN A 188 -60.05 -10.20 24.59
N PRO A 189 -59.84 -9.63 25.79
CA PRO A 189 -58.51 -9.57 26.42
C PRO A 189 -58.03 -10.91 27.01
N THR A 190 -56.72 -11.14 26.93
CA THR A 190 -56.00 -12.22 27.65
C THR A 190 -55.80 -11.81 29.12
N PRO A 191 -55.98 -12.72 30.11
CA PRO A 191 -56.21 -12.34 31.51
C PRO A 191 -54.95 -12.01 32.33
N GLU A 192 -55.12 -11.14 33.32
CA GLU A 192 -54.13 -10.80 34.35
C GLU A 192 -53.92 -11.94 35.36
N VAL A 193 -52.72 -12.00 35.96
CA VAL A 193 -52.39 -12.88 37.10
C VAL A 193 -52.45 -12.06 38.39
N PRO A 194 -53.17 -12.51 39.44
CA PRO A 194 -53.45 -11.69 40.62
C PRO A 194 -52.28 -11.58 41.61
N SER A 195 -52.26 -10.49 42.38
CA SER A 195 -51.18 -10.13 43.31
C SER A 195 -51.61 -10.06 44.78
N GLN A 196 -50.80 -10.61 45.70
CA GLN A 196 -50.73 -10.32 47.15
C GLN A 196 -49.68 -11.22 47.83
N PRO A 197 -49.19 -10.90 49.06
CA PRO A 197 -49.09 -9.60 49.73
C PRO A 197 -47.63 -9.27 50.14
N ALA A 198 -47.38 -8.11 50.78
CA ALA A 198 -46.03 -7.60 51.11
C ALA A 198 -45.69 -7.58 52.61
N GLN A 199 -44.39 -7.69 52.96
CA GLN A 199 -43.74 -7.25 54.20
C GLN A 199 -42.20 -7.46 54.12
N PRO A 200 -41.37 -6.79 54.94
CA PRO A 200 -41.17 -5.34 55.05
C PRO A 200 -39.70 -4.92 54.77
N ALA A 201 -39.37 -3.63 54.92
CA ALA A 201 -38.08 -3.04 54.51
C ALA A 201 -36.96 -3.03 55.58
N THR A 202 -35.72 -2.84 55.12
CA THR A 202 -34.55 -2.38 55.89
C THR A 202 -33.67 -1.45 55.01
N GLU A 203 -32.70 -0.77 55.63
CA GLU A 203 -32.16 0.52 55.16
C GLU A 203 -30.89 0.44 54.27
N ALA A 204 -30.53 1.57 53.65
CA ALA A 204 -29.42 1.70 52.70
C ALA A 204 -28.09 2.13 53.35
N THR A 205 -26.98 1.86 52.64
CA THR A 205 -25.62 2.31 52.99
C THR A 205 -25.03 3.23 51.89
N PRO A 206 -24.31 4.32 52.23
CA PRO A 206 -23.81 5.32 51.27
C PRO A 206 -22.31 5.17 50.90
N ASP A 207 -21.82 6.15 50.11
CA ASP A 207 -20.54 6.24 49.39
C ASP A 207 -19.22 6.35 50.17
N SER A 208 -18.12 6.23 49.41
CA SER A 208 -16.71 6.36 49.81
C SER A 208 -16.26 7.77 50.22
N PRO A 209 -15.13 7.86 50.96
CA PRO A 209 -14.19 8.98 50.84
C PRO A 209 -12.72 8.53 50.65
N SER A 210 -11.81 9.52 50.51
CA SER A 210 -10.46 9.40 49.94
C SER A 210 -9.27 9.38 50.93
N GLU A 211 -8.07 9.29 50.35
CA GLU A 211 -6.69 9.28 50.92
C GLU A 211 -6.33 10.42 51.92
N PRO A 212 -5.30 10.20 52.78
CA PRO A 212 -4.22 11.21 52.92
C PRO A 212 -2.78 10.64 53.10
N GLU A 213 -1.80 11.56 53.12
CA GLU A 213 -0.36 11.35 52.88
C GLU A 213 0.56 10.81 54.03
N ASN A 214 1.81 10.55 53.61
CA ASN A 214 3.04 10.10 54.27
C ASN A 214 3.62 10.99 55.41
N PRO A 215 4.39 10.42 56.36
CA PRO A 215 5.52 11.12 56.97
C PRO A 215 6.84 10.31 57.02
N SER A 216 7.98 11.00 56.87
CA SER A 216 9.34 10.44 56.94
C SER A 216 10.06 10.79 58.25
N LEU A 217 10.99 9.94 58.73
CA LEU A 217 12.40 10.30 59.07
C LEU A 217 13.19 9.20 59.83
N ASN A 218 14.47 9.03 59.44
CA ASN A 218 15.67 8.62 60.23
C ASN A 218 15.78 7.23 60.91
N GLY A 219 16.97 6.59 60.81
CA GLY A 219 17.48 5.74 61.92
C GLY A 219 18.43 4.55 61.65
N ALA A 220 19.60 4.77 61.03
CA ALA A 220 20.80 3.90 60.97
C ALA A 220 20.90 2.55 61.76
N GLY A 221 21.50 1.51 61.14
CA GLY A 221 22.53 0.69 61.81
C GLY A 221 22.64 -0.83 61.58
N LEU A 222 23.74 -1.24 60.92
CA LEU A 222 24.55 -2.46 61.14
C LEU A 222 24.05 -3.89 60.76
N ASN A 223 24.82 -4.49 59.84
CA ASN A 223 25.37 -5.86 59.84
C ASN A 223 24.44 -7.09 59.82
N GLY A 224 24.38 -7.74 58.65
CA GLY A 224 24.11 -9.16 58.45
C GLY A 224 24.96 -9.68 57.27
N ILE A 225 25.40 -10.95 57.32
CA ILE A 225 26.27 -11.62 56.32
C ILE A 225 25.58 -12.94 55.91
N ALA A 226 25.99 -13.53 54.77
CA ALA A 226 25.55 -14.79 54.17
C ALA A 226 24.22 -14.70 53.37
N ASP A 227 24.06 -15.37 52.23
CA ASP A 227 25.04 -16.08 51.37
C ASP A 227 24.61 -16.01 49.88
N GLU A 228 25.56 -16.26 48.98
CA GLU A 228 25.38 -16.25 47.52
C GLU A 228 25.08 -17.68 46.99
N PRO A 229 23.97 -17.90 46.25
CA PRO A 229 23.73 -19.17 45.55
C PRO A 229 24.33 -19.14 44.14
N GLU A 230 25.13 -20.16 43.81
CA GLU A 230 25.93 -20.25 42.58
C GLU A 230 25.09 -20.36 41.28
N SER A 231 25.67 -19.91 40.16
CA SER A 231 25.07 -20.09 38.83
C SER A 231 25.21 -21.55 38.33
N PRO A 232 24.14 -22.18 37.80
CA PRO A 232 24.24 -23.50 37.19
C PRO A 232 24.98 -23.44 35.84
N SER A 233 25.87 -24.41 35.60
CA SER A 233 26.71 -24.50 34.41
C SER A 233 26.00 -25.09 33.19
N LEU A 234 26.44 -24.70 31.99
CA LEU A 234 25.98 -25.29 30.71
C LEU A 234 26.39 -26.77 30.58
N PRO A 235 25.54 -27.62 29.97
CA PRO A 235 25.94 -28.95 29.48
C PRO A 235 26.74 -28.87 28.17
N GLU A 236 27.58 -29.87 27.93
CA GLU A 236 28.48 -29.95 26.77
C GLU A 236 27.78 -30.39 25.46
N ALA A 237 28.35 -30.01 24.32
CA ALA A 237 27.84 -30.37 22.99
C ALA A 237 28.34 -31.76 22.52
N PRO A 238 27.50 -32.55 21.80
CA PRO A 238 27.91 -33.83 21.24
C PRO A 238 28.81 -33.68 20.00
N ALA A 239 29.71 -34.64 19.80
CA ALA A 239 30.73 -34.60 18.74
C ALA A 239 30.22 -35.09 17.36
N SER A 240 30.81 -34.54 16.29
CA SER A 240 30.52 -34.90 14.89
C SER A 240 31.07 -36.28 14.48
N PRO A 241 30.32 -37.07 13.69
CA PRO A 241 30.87 -38.24 12.99
C PRO A 241 31.60 -37.85 11.68
N SER A 242 32.50 -38.71 11.22
CA SER A 242 33.48 -38.42 10.14
C SER A 242 33.00 -38.76 8.72
N VAL A 243 33.63 -38.10 7.74
CA VAL A 243 33.48 -38.34 6.29
C VAL A 243 34.30 -39.58 5.86
N PRO A 244 33.82 -40.38 4.87
CA PRO A 244 34.65 -41.28 4.07
C PRO A 244 34.90 -40.74 2.63
N ASP A 245 36.09 -41.00 2.09
CA ASP A 245 36.61 -40.39 0.85
C ASP A 245 35.97 -40.88 -0.48
N SER A 246 36.12 -40.07 -1.52
CA SER A 246 35.91 -40.43 -2.93
C SER A 246 36.96 -41.44 -3.44
N PRO A 247 36.79 -41.97 -4.68
CA PRO A 247 37.80 -41.61 -5.68
C PRO A 247 37.34 -41.48 -7.15
N SER A 248 38.08 -40.62 -7.87
CA SER A 248 38.52 -40.67 -9.29
C SER A 248 37.52 -40.69 -10.46
N GLU A 249 37.84 -39.84 -11.44
CA GLU A 249 37.34 -39.82 -12.83
C GLU A 249 37.83 -41.01 -13.68
N GLU A 250 37.28 -41.21 -14.90
CA GLU A 250 38.04 -40.99 -16.14
C GLU A 250 37.18 -40.99 -17.44
N GLU A 251 37.50 -40.03 -18.31
CA GLU A 251 37.45 -39.90 -19.78
C GLU A 251 36.28 -40.39 -20.69
N ASP A 252 35.93 -39.49 -21.64
CA ASP A 252 35.33 -39.80 -22.96
C ASP A 252 36.42 -40.28 -23.94
N PRO A 253 36.08 -41.12 -24.94
CA PRO A 253 36.50 -40.70 -26.28
C PRO A 253 35.46 -40.93 -27.38
N SER A 254 35.09 -39.84 -28.04
CA SER A 254 34.48 -39.85 -29.37
C SER A 254 35.25 -40.69 -30.41
N LEU A 255 34.51 -41.40 -31.28
CA LEU A 255 35.03 -41.95 -32.55
C LEU A 255 34.01 -41.74 -33.70
N ASN A 256 34.51 -41.84 -34.93
CA ASN A 256 33.94 -41.18 -36.12
C ASN A 256 34.03 -42.10 -37.37
N LEU A 257 33.53 -41.62 -38.52
CA LEU A 257 33.69 -42.12 -39.90
C LEU A 257 32.80 -43.28 -40.44
N SER A 258 31.83 -42.87 -41.28
CA SER A 258 31.78 -43.14 -42.74
C SER A 258 31.14 -44.41 -43.36
N GLY A 259 30.65 -44.26 -44.61
CA GLY A 259 30.26 -45.34 -45.57
C GLY A 259 28.79 -45.79 -45.49
N ALA A 260 27.81 -45.44 -46.34
CA ALA A 260 27.70 -45.15 -47.79
C ALA A 260 27.69 -46.38 -48.74
N GLY A 261 26.55 -46.67 -49.42
CA GLY A 261 26.55 -47.43 -50.69
C GLY A 261 25.38 -48.38 -51.08
N LEU A 262 24.26 -47.84 -51.57
CA LEU A 262 23.48 -48.27 -52.78
C LEU A 262 22.92 -49.71 -53.01
N ASN A 263 21.63 -49.77 -53.39
CA ASN A 263 20.91 -50.72 -54.29
C ASN A 263 20.84 -52.23 -53.88
N GLY A 264 19.76 -53.02 -54.04
CA GLY A 264 18.39 -52.94 -54.62
C GLY A 264 17.78 -54.39 -54.59
N ILE A 265 16.74 -54.85 -55.32
CA ILE A 265 15.71 -54.34 -56.25
C ILE A 265 14.52 -55.36 -56.26
N GLY A 266 13.25 -54.95 -56.46
CA GLY A 266 12.09 -55.82 -56.76
C GLY A 266 11.32 -56.40 -55.53
N ASP A 267 10.03 -56.75 -55.58
CA ASP A 267 9.00 -56.63 -56.65
C ASP A 267 7.59 -56.51 -56.02
N GLU A 268 6.61 -56.00 -56.76
CA GLU A 268 5.17 -55.90 -56.38
C GLU A 268 4.32 -56.87 -57.26
N PRO A 269 3.05 -57.17 -56.90
CA PRO A 269 1.96 -56.43 -57.54
C PRO A 269 0.65 -56.23 -56.72
N GLU A 270 -0.18 -55.32 -57.24
CA GLU A 270 -1.59 -54.99 -56.93
C GLU A 270 -2.57 -56.20 -56.97
N SER A 271 -3.90 -56.14 -56.72
CA SER A 271 -4.95 -55.12 -56.91
C SER A 271 -6.29 -55.66 -56.30
N PRO A 272 -7.52 -55.08 -56.46
CA PRO A 272 -7.93 -53.78 -57.02
C PRO A 272 -8.94 -52.98 -56.16
N ALA A 273 -9.33 -51.78 -56.62
CA ALA A 273 -10.42 -50.97 -56.08
C ALA A 273 -11.73 -51.05 -56.91
N SER A 274 -12.82 -50.44 -56.41
CA SER A 274 -14.14 -50.35 -57.06
C SER A 274 -14.34 -48.98 -57.73
N PRO A 275 -15.08 -48.86 -58.87
CA PRO A 275 -15.02 -47.67 -59.74
C PRO A 275 -16.00 -46.54 -59.37
N GLU A 276 -15.68 -45.33 -59.84
CA GLU A 276 -16.53 -44.12 -59.82
C GLU A 276 -17.26 -43.88 -61.17
N GLU A 277 -18.30 -43.03 -61.16
CA GLU A 277 -19.03 -42.58 -62.36
C GLU A 277 -18.53 -41.21 -62.88
N PRO A 278 -18.84 -40.82 -64.14
CA PRO A 278 -18.02 -39.88 -64.90
C PRO A 278 -18.26 -38.37 -64.63
N ALA A 279 -17.23 -37.58 -64.93
CA ALA A 279 -17.16 -36.15 -64.67
C ALA A 279 -18.06 -35.26 -65.55
N SER A 280 -18.44 -34.11 -65.00
CA SER A 280 -18.93 -32.93 -65.72
C SER A 280 -17.85 -31.84 -65.80
N PRO A 281 -17.90 -30.92 -66.79
CA PRO A 281 -16.71 -30.15 -67.22
C PRO A 281 -16.29 -29.04 -66.25
N ALA A 282 -14.98 -28.80 -66.21
CA ALA A 282 -14.36 -27.77 -65.36
C ALA A 282 -14.76 -26.35 -65.77
N LEU A 283 -15.12 -25.54 -64.77
CA LEU A 283 -15.10 -24.08 -64.84
C LEU A 283 -13.67 -23.56 -64.57
N PRO A 284 -13.27 -22.39 -65.10
CA PRO A 284 -11.93 -21.87 -64.87
C PRO A 284 -11.70 -21.54 -63.40
N ALA A 285 -10.46 -21.70 -62.94
CA ALA A 285 -10.06 -21.32 -61.59
C ALA A 285 -10.32 -19.82 -61.37
N ALA A 286 -11.13 -19.49 -60.36
CA ALA A 286 -11.07 -18.17 -59.76
C ALA A 286 -9.72 -18.01 -59.07
N GLU A 287 -9.09 -16.84 -59.19
CA GLU A 287 -7.87 -16.55 -58.46
C GLU A 287 -8.16 -16.60 -56.95
N ALA A 288 -7.25 -17.21 -56.18
CA ALA A 288 -7.36 -17.20 -54.74
C ALA A 288 -7.29 -15.74 -54.27
N LEU A 289 -8.30 -15.31 -53.51
CA LEU A 289 -8.17 -14.09 -52.72
C LEU A 289 -6.98 -14.28 -51.77
N PRO A 290 -6.14 -13.25 -51.54
CA PRO A 290 -5.10 -13.35 -50.53
C PRO A 290 -5.74 -13.64 -49.18
N ASP A 291 -5.07 -14.45 -48.35
CA ASP A 291 -5.50 -14.70 -46.97
C ASP A 291 -5.78 -13.39 -46.25
N ASP A 292 -6.87 -13.32 -45.48
CA ASP A 292 -7.20 -12.13 -44.69
C ASP A 292 -6.00 -11.80 -43.79
N PRO A 293 -5.52 -10.53 -43.80
CA PRO A 293 -4.38 -10.16 -42.96
C PRO A 293 -4.77 -10.39 -41.51
N ALA A 294 -4.04 -11.29 -40.84
CA ALA A 294 -4.36 -11.77 -39.50
C ALA A 294 -4.77 -10.60 -38.59
N GLU A 295 -5.98 -10.69 -38.03
CA GLU A 295 -6.59 -9.63 -37.24
C GLU A 295 -5.59 -9.15 -36.19
N PRO A 296 -5.18 -7.87 -36.21
CA PRO A 296 -4.11 -7.40 -35.34
C PRO A 296 -4.60 -7.55 -33.90
N ALA A 297 -3.93 -8.41 -33.13
CA ALA A 297 -4.25 -8.64 -31.74
C ALA A 297 -4.42 -7.29 -31.03
N LEU A 298 -5.58 -7.12 -30.40
CA LEU A 298 -5.84 -5.95 -29.58
C LEU A 298 -4.70 -5.84 -28.55
N PRO A 299 -4.18 -4.64 -28.26
CA PRO A 299 -3.12 -4.48 -27.27
C PRO A 299 -3.62 -5.05 -25.95
N GLU A 300 -2.97 -6.12 -25.49
CA GLU A 300 -3.35 -6.80 -24.25
C GLU A 300 -3.23 -5.80 -23.09
N ASP A 301 -4.26 -5.72 -22.24
CA ASP A 301 -4.24 -4.87 -21.06
C ASP A 301 -3.01 -5.22 -20.21
N PRO A 302 -2.16 -4.24 -19.85
CA PRO A 302 -0.89 -4.51 -19.20
C PRO A 302 -1.11 -5.25 -17.87
N ALA A 303 -0.31 -6.28 -17.64
CA ALA A 303 -0.24 -6.95 -16.35
C ALA A 303 0.16 -5.95 -15.26
N ARG A 304 -0.32 -6.18 -14.03
CA ARG A 304 -0.13 -5.29 -12.89
C ARG A 304 0.41 -6.08 -11.69
N SER A 305 1.16 -5.40 -10.83
CA SER A 305 1.60 -5.93 -9.53
C SER A 305 1.03 -5.10 -8.39
N SER A 306 0.64 -5.76 -7.30
CA SER A 306 0.07 -5.12 -6.10
C SER A 306 0.50 -5.89 -4.85
N SER A 307 0.63 -5.21 -3.70
CA SER A 307 1.17 -5.82 -2.49
C SER A 307 0.71 -5.16 -1.19
N GLY A 308 0.90 -5.86 -0.07
CA GLY A 308 0.88 -5.32 1.30
C GLY A 308 2.10 -5.82 2.08
N PHE A 309 2.82 -4.94 2.78
CA PHE A 309 4.15 -5.18 3.38
C PHE A 309 4.46 -4.12 4.46
N GLY A 310 5.57 -4.24 5.19
CA GLY A 310 6.07 -3.17 6.08
C GLY A 310 5.21 -2.85 7.31
N ASP A 311 5.04 -1.56 7.63
CA ASP A 311 4.48 -1.05 8.91
C ASP A 311 2.97 -0.68 9.09
N PRO A 312 1.96 -1.03 8.26
CA PRO A 312 1.95 -1.69 6.95
C PRO A 312 1.51 -0.76 5.80
N HIS A 313 2.30 -0.79 4.74
CA HIS A 313 2.03 -0.16 3.46
C HIS A 313 1.27 -1.10 2.52
N TYR A 314 0.48 -0.51 1.62
CA TYR A 314 -0.26 -1.21 0.57
C TYR A 314 0.01 -0.53 -0.78
N LYS A 315 0.41 -1.31 -1.80
CA LYS A 315 0.58 -0.85 -3.18
C LYS A 315 -0.65 -1.21 -4.00
N THR A 316 -1.36 -0.22 -4.54
CA THR A 316 -2.52 -0.47 -5.41
C THR A 316 -2.10 -1.06 -6.77
N TRP A 317 -3.08 -1.58 -7.51
CA TRP A 317 -2.90 -2.04 -8.89
C TRP A 317 -2.38 -0.98 -9.89
N SER A 318 -2.31 0.31 -9.53
CA SER A 318 -1.69 1.36 -10.37
C SER A 318 -0.33 1.85 -9.83
N GLY A 319 0.26 1.14 -8.87
CA GLY A 319 1.58 1.45 -8.31
C GLY A 319 1.57 2.46 -7.16
N GLN A 320 0.42 3.05 -6.83
CA GLN A 320 0.31 3.97 -5.69
C GLN A 320 0.49 3.22 -4.38
N VAL A 321 1.52 3.59 -3.60
CA VAL A 321 1.68 3.13 -2.21
C VAL A 321 0.94 4.06 -1.25
N TYR A 322 0.29 3.49 -0.23
CA TYR A 322 -0.36 4.21 0.86
C TYR A 322 -0.29 3.41 2.18
N ASP A 323 -0.48 4.09 3.30
CA ASP A 323 -0.30 3.51 4.64
C ASP A 323 -1.66 3.27 5.34
N PHE A 324 -1.81 2.15 6.05
CA PHE A 324 -2.97 1.92 6.92
C PHE A 324 -2.63 1.03 8.13
N HIS A 325 -2.45 1.65 9.30
CA HIS A 325 -1.95 0.99 10.50
C HIS A 325 -3.03 0.34 11.39
N GLY A 326 -4.27 0.17 10.93
CA GLY A 326 -5.34 -0.46 11.72
C GLY A 326 -5.11 -1.95 11.95
N ALA A 327 -5.11 -2.39 13.22
CA ALA A 327 -4.93 -3.79 13.62
C ALA A 327 -6.26 -4.55 13.77
N CYS A 328 -6.52 -5.48 12.85
CA CYS A 328 -7.73 -6.31 12.73
C CYS A 328 -7.56 -7.35 11.61
N ASP A 329 -8.63 -8.06 11.23
CA ASP A 329 -8.69 -8.81 9.96
C ASP A 329 -9.24 -7.91 8.84
N LEU A 330 -8.56 -7.91 7.69
CA LEU A 330 -8.77 -6.99 6.56
C LEU A 330 -8.86 -7.76 5.24
N LEU A 331 -9.67 -7.26 4.32
CA LEU A 331 -9.76 -7.79 2.95
C LEU A 331 -8.70 -7.13 2.05
N LEU A 332 -7.60 -7.84 1.79
CA LEU A 332 -6.53 -7.33 0.91
C LEU A 332 -7.00 -7.28 -0.54
N VAL A 333 -7.56 -8.38 -1.05
CA VAL A 333 -8.17 -8.45 -2.38
C VAL A 333 -9.19 -9.58 -2.50
N LYS A 334 -10.21 -9.40 -3.32
CA LYS A 334 -11.20 -10.41 -3.69
C LYS A 334 -11.65 -10.23 -5.12
N SER A 335 -11.62 -11.30 -5.92
CA SER A 335 -12.25 -11.40 -7.25
C SER A 335 -13.26 -12.54 -7.23
N SER A 336 -14.43 -12.32 -7.82
CA SER A 336 -15.42 -13.37 -8.07
C SER A 336 -15.28 -13.99 -9.45
N SER A 337 -14.72 -13.27 -10.44
CA SER A 337 -14.52 -13.78 -11.81
C SER A 337 -13.28 -14.66 -11.99
N PHE A 338 -12.27 -14.54 -11.12
CA PHE A 338 -11.00 -15.26 -11.19
C PHE A 338 -11.15 -16.75 -11.57
N ASP A 339 -10.34 -17.19 -12.52
CA ASP A 339 -10.37 -18.53 -13.16
C ASP A 339 -11.80 -19.05 -13.38
N ASN A 340 -12.47 -18.48 -14.39
CA ASN A 340 -13.79 -18.94 -14.86
C ASN A 340 -14.89 -18.92 -13.78
N GLY A 341 -14.79 -18.01 -12.80
CA GLY A 341 -15.72 -17.92 -11.67
C GLY A 341 -15.41 -18.87 -10.51
N LYS A 342 -14.20 -19.43 -10.45
CA LYS A 342 -13.68 -20.16 -9.28
C LYS A 342 -13.50 -19.24 -8.08
N GLY A 343 -13.12 -17.98 -8.33
CA GLY A 343 -12.95 -16.94 -7.32
C GLY A 343 -11.63 -17.04 -6.55
N LEU A 344 -11.14 -15.88 -6.12
CA LEU A 344 -9.91 -15.67 -5.36
C LEU A 344 -10.19 -14.65 -4.25
N GLU A 345 -9.70 -14.92 -3.04
CA GLU A 345 -9.81 -14.00 -1.91
C GLU A 345 -8.56 -14.08 -1.05
N ILE A 346 -8.02 -12.93 -0.65
CA ILE A 346 -6.93 -12.82 0.32
C ILE A 346 -7.38 -11.92 1.47
N GLN A 347 -7.39 -12.48 2.67
CA GLN A 347 -7.53 -11.73 3.92
C GLN A 347 -6.15 -11.63 4.60
N VAL A 348 -5.88 -10.49 5.23
CA VAL A 348 -4.67 -10.26 6.02
C VAL A 348 -5.04 -9.87 7.45
N ARG A 349 -4.24 -10.34 8.41
CA ARG A 349 -4.40 -10.07 9.83
C ARG A 349 -3.28 -9.16 10.30
N THR A 350 -3.63 -7.92 10.62
CA THR A 350 -2.69 -6.92 11.15
C THR A 350 -2.66 -6.93 12.68
N GLN A 351 -1.48 -6.82 13.28
CA GLN A 351 -1.28 -6.77 14.73
C GLN A 351 -0.53 -5.50 15.14
N MET A 352 -1.02 -4.85 16.21
CA MET A 352 -0.46 -3.59 16.72
C MET A 352 0.89 -3.82 17.42
N ARG A 353 1.88 -2.99 17.09
CA ARG A 353 3.22 -2.95 17.64
C ARG A 353 3.56 -1.52 18.03
N ASP A 354 3.54 -1.25 19.33
CA ASP A 354 3.81 0.06 19.95
C ASP A 354 2.93 1.23 19.47
N ASP A 355 3.16 1.77 18.28
CA ASP A 355 2.41 2.85 17.61
C ASP A 355 2.22 2.66 16.09
N TRP A 356 2.49 1.47 15.57
CA TRP A 356 2.25 1.04 14.19
C TRP A 356 1.69 -0.40 14.17
N SER A 357 1.42 -1.01 13.01
CA SER A 357 0.96 -2.41 12.98
C SER A 357 1.58 -3.20 11.83
N PHE A 358 1.46 -4.51 11.80
CA PHE A 358 2.10 -5.31 10.75
C PHE A 358 1.28 -6.52 10.38
N ILE A 359 1.40 -6.96 9.13
CA ILE A 359 0.76 -8.20 8.67
C ILE A 359 1.43 -9.38 9.38
N ALA A 360 0.67 -10.05 10.24
CA ALA A 360 1.12 -11.17 11.08
C ALA A 360 0.57 -12.53 10.63
N ALA A 361 -0.46 -12.52 9.78
CA ALA A 361 -0.91 -13.68 9.01
C ALA A 361 -1.61 -13.24 7.72
N ALA A 362 -1.65 -14.13 6.73
CA ALA A 362 -2.39 -13.98 5.49
C ALA A 362 -3.12 -15.30 5.18
N ALA A 363 -4.38 -15.22 4.75
CA ALA A 363 -5.20 -16.35 4.36
C ALA A 363 -5.68 -16.18 2.92
N LEU A 364 -5.15 -17.02 2.02
CA LEU A 364 -5.53 -17.11 0.61
C LEU A 364 -6.61 -18.19 0.45
N ARG A 365 -7.71 -17.85 -0.21
CA ARG A 365 -8.73 -18.79 -0.71
C ARG A 365 -8.76 -18.77 -2.24
N ILE A 366 -8.78 -19.95 -2.86
CA ILE A 366 -9.10 -20.11 -4.28
C ILE A 366 -10.15 -21.23 -4.42
N GLY A 367 -11.35 -20.88 -4.88
CA GLY A 367 -12.50 -21.78 -4.83
C GLY A 367 -12.83 -22.23 -3.40
N SER A 368 -12.78 -23.54 -3.15
CA SER A 368 -13.01 -24.13 -1.82
C SER A 368 -11.75 -24.27 -0.95
N ASP A 369 -10.56 -24.13 -1.55
CA ASP A 369 -9.29 -24.40 -0.86
C ASP A 369 -8.77 -23.13 -0.16
N VAL A 370 -8.22 -23.29 1.05
CA VAL A 370 -7.70 -22.20 1.89
C VAL A 370 -6.28 -22.52 2.36
N LEU A 371 -5.36 -21.58 2.16
CA LEU A 371 -3.99 -21.57 2.66
C LEU A 371 -3.81 -20.40 3.63
N GLU A 372 -3.82 -20.68 4.94
CA GLU A 372 -3.40 -19.71 5.96
C GLU A 372 -1.90 -19.84 6.18
N ILE A 373 -1.19 -18.71 6.16
CA ILE A 373 0.24 -18.59 6.50
C ILE A 373 0.36 -17.54 7.60
N GLY A 374 1.12 -17.86 8.64
CA GLY A 374 1.40 -16.97 9.76
C GLY A 374 2.89 -16.76 10.01
N GLN A 375 3.17 -16.09 11.11
CA GLN A 375 4.52 -15.86 11.66
C GLN A 375 5.39 -17.14 11.65
N GLN A 376 6.70 -16.96 11.49
CA GLN A 376 7.70 -18.02 11.46
C GLN A 376 7.48 -19.10 10.37
N GLY A 377 6.61 -18.83 9.39
CA GLY A 377 6.30 -19.76 8.31
C GLY A 377 5.44 -20.95 8.77
N PHE A 378 4.71 -20.85 9.89
CA PHE A 378 3.64 -21.79 10.19
C PHE A 378 2.49 -21.60 9.19
N TYR A 379 1.86 -22.70 8.75
CA TYR A 379 0.78 -22.66 7.77
C TYR A 379 -0.22 -23.80 7.95
N TYR A 380 -1.43 -23.59 7.42
CA TYR A 380 -2.50 -24.56 7.30
C TYR A 380 -2.96 -24.59 5.84
N LEU A 381 -3.13 -25.79 5.26
CA LEU A 381 -3.79 -25.97 3.97
C LEU A 381 -5.04 -26.84 4.20
N ASN A 382 -6.23 -26.29 3.95
CA ASN A 382 -7.52 -26.94 4.20
C ASN A 382 -7.59 -27.56 5.62
N ASP A 383 -7.43 -26.72 6.64
CA ASP A 383 -7.37 -27.07 8.08
C ASP A 383 -6.20 -27.97 8.52
N VAL A 384 -5.37 -28.47 7.58
CA VAL A 384 -4.21 -29.32 7.90
C VAL A 384 -2.97 -28.46 8.16
N ALA A 385 -2.63 -28.32 9.45
CA ALA A 385 -1.39 -27.69 9.89
C ALA A 385 -0.15 -28.38 9.31
N GLY A 386 0.74 -27.62 8.65
CA GLY A 386 1.99 -28.12 8.07
C GLY A 386 1.78 -29.21 7.00
N ALA A 387 0.71 -29.13 6.22
CA ALA A 387 0.41 -30.05 5.13
C ALA A 387 1.59 -30.23 4.17
N ALA A 388 1.87 -31.46 3.73
CA ALA A 388 3.05 -31.74 2.91
C ALA A 388 3.03 -30.97 1.58
N LEU A 389 4.08 -30.17 1.34
CA LEU A 389 4.32 -29.44 0.09
C LEU A 389 5.45 -30.10 -0.73
N PRO A 390 5.47 -29.97 -2.08
CA PRO A 390 4.52 -29.24 -2.91
C PRO A 390 3.12 -29.87 -2.95
N SER A 391 2.11 -29.01 -3.02
CA SER A 391 0.68 -29.35 -3.10
C SER A 391 -0.03 -28.34 -4.01
N THR A 392 -1.35 -28.28 -4.00
CA THR A 392 -2.14 -27.31 -4.78
C THR A 392 -3.20 -26.58 -3.95
N ILE A 393 -3.51 -25.35 -4.33
CA ILE A 393 -4.68 -24.57 -3.86
C ILE A 393 -5.54 -24.18 -5.07
N GLY A 394 -6.82 -24.58 -5.09
CA GLY A 394 -7.71 -24.37 -6.22
C GLY A 394 -7.27 -25.09 -7.52
N GLY A 395 -6.32 -26.02 -7.42
CA GLY A 395 -5.63 -26.66 -8.55
C GLY A 395 -4.30 -26.02 -8.97
N PHE A 396 -3.93 -24.85 -8.41
CA PHE A 396 -2.68 -24.16 -8.71
C PHE A 396 -1.54 -24.63 -7.78
N PRO A 397 -0.32 -24.91 -8.28
CA PRO A 397 0.77 -25.46 -7.48
C PRO A 397 1.32 -24.46 -6.45
N ILE A 398 1.56 -24.97 -5.23
CA ILE A 398 2.20 -24.26 -4.12
C ILE A 398 3.66 -24.72 -4.00
N ALA A 399 4.60 -23.79 -4.13
CA ALA A 399 5.99 -23.98 -3.74
C ALA A 399 6.27 -23.31 -2.39
N LEU A 400 7.09 -23.94 -1.54
CA LEU A 400 7.60 -23.37 -0.29
C LEU A 400 9.13 -23.44 -0.28
N LEU A 401 9.77 -22.29 -0.10
CA LEU A 401 11.21 -22.11 -0.09
C LEU A 401 11.65 -21.54 1.27
N HIS A 402 12.60 -22.20 1.94
CA HIS A 402 13.14 -21.76 3.23
C HIS A 402 14.56 -21.21 3.06
N TYR A 403 14.79 -19.96 3.47
CA TYR A 403 16.07 -19.26 3.39
C TYR A 403 16.70 -19.11 4.79
N GLY A 404 16.90 -20.24 5.45
CA GLY A 404 17.28 -20.33 6.86
C GLY A 404 16.08 -20.32 7.81
N ALA A 405 16.33 -20.07 9.09
CA ALA A 405 15.32 -20.19 10.15
C ALA A 405 14.43 -18.94 10.37
N ARG A 406 14.63 -17.87 9.59
CA ARG A 406 13.90 -16.58 9.72
C ARG A 406 13.09 -16.19 8.48
N ARG A 407 13.39 -16.77 7.31
CA ARG A 407 12.87 -16.35 6.00
C ARG A 407 12.22 -17.50 5.25
N HIS A 408 10.97 -17.33 4.87
CA HIS A 408 10.21 -18.31 4.11
C HIS A 408 9.44 -17.63 2.98
N LYS A 409 9.40 -18.24 1.79
CA LYS A 409 8.62 -17.75 0.66
C LYS A 409 7.67 -18.86 0.19
N PHE A 410 6.38 -18.58 0.26
CA PHE A 410 5.34 -19.35 -0.41
C PHE A 410 5.08 -18.71 -1.76
N GLU A 411 5.02 -19.50 -2.82
CA GLU A 411 4.75 -19.05 -4.19
C GLU A 411 3.65 -19.92 -4.78
N VAL A 412 2.55 -19.29 -5.22
CA VAL A 412 1.44 -19.94 -5.93
C VAL A 412 1.49 -19.47 -7.38
N ASP A 413 1.78 -20.39 -8.29
CA ASP A 413 1.87 -20.10 -9.72
C ASP A 413 0.50 -20.27 -10.36
N MET A 414 -0.12 -19.17 -10.80
CA MET A 414 -1.46 -19.15 -11.38
C MET A 414 -1.46 -19.18 -12.91
N GLY A 415 -0.29 -19.44 -13.52
CA GLY A 415 -0.12 -19.46 -14.97
C GLY A 415 -0.44 -18.11 -15.60
N LEU A 416 -1.50 -18.05 -16.43
CA LEU A 416 -1.89 -16.85 -17.17
C LEU A 416 -2.50 -15.74 -16.29
N HIS A 417 -2.80 -16.02 -15.02
CA HIS A 417 -3.25 -14.99 -14.07
C HIS A 417 -2.11 -14.48 -13.16
N GLY A 418 -0.85 -14.83 -13.45
CA GLY A 418 0.33 -14.37 -12.72
C GLY A 418 0.68 -15.23 -11.50
N LYS A 419 1.23 -14.61 -10.45
CA LYS A 419 1.75 -15.30 -9.27
C LYS A 419 1.35 -14.61 -7.97
N ILE A 420 1.06 -15.40 -6.93
CA ILE A 420 0.97 -14.92 -5.55
C ILE A 420 2.24 -15.29 -4.82
N ILE A 421 2.88 -14.31 -4.18
CA ILE A 421 4.10 -14.48 -3.39
C ILE A 421 3.81 -14.02 -1.97
N ILE A 422 3.91 -14.94 -0.99
CA ILE A 422 3.78 -14.63 0.44
C ILE A 422 5.13 -14.88 1.10
N LYS A 423 5.79 -13.79 1.49
CA LYS A 423 7.09 -13.77 2.14
C LYS A 423 6.87 -13.66 3.65
N VAL A 424 7.67 -14.38 4.44
CA VAL A 424 7.64 -14.34 5.90
C VAL A 424 9.04 -14.00 6.41
N PHE A 425 9.18 -12.97 7.23
CA PHE A 425 10.41 -12.58 7.92
C PHE A 425 10.17 -12.48 9.44
N ASN A 426 10.62 -13.48 10.20
CA ASN A 426 10.33 -13.64 11.63
C ASN A 426 8.83 -13.61 11.94
N GLU A 427 8.31 -12.43 12.31
CA GLU A 427 6.90 -12.17 12.64
C GLU A 427 6.15 -11.40 11.54
N PHE A 428 6.87 -10.78 10.62
CA PHE A 428 6.33 -9.99 9.51
C PHE A 428 5.98 -10.88 8.31
N LEU A 429 4.90 -10.54 7.62
CA LEU A 429 4.58 -11.07 6.30
C LEU A 429 4.49 -9.93 5.28
N ALA A 430 4.90 -10.22 4.05
CA ALA A 430 4.57 -9.43 2.88
C ALA A 430 3.79 -10.30 1.89
N VAL A 431 2.68 -9.79 1.38
CA VAL A 431 1.84 -10.43 0.37
C VAL A 431 1.95 -9.63 -0.92
N GLN A 432 2.28 -10.29 -2.03
CA GLN A 432 2.47 -9.70 -3.34
C GLN A 432 1.71 -10.53 -4.37
N ILE A 433 1.06 -9.88 -5.33
CA ILE A 433 0.57 -10.50 -6.55
C ILE A 433 1.30 -9.83 -7.69
N ASP A 434 1.95 -10.63 -8.54
CA ASP A 434 2.68 -10.19 -9.72
C ASP A 434 2.05 -10.74 -11.00
N ASP A 435 2.24 -10.02 -12.10
CA ASP A 435 1.79 -10.40 -13.45
C ASP A 435 0.26 -10.66 -13.52
N ALA A 436 -0.51 -9.93 -12.72
CA ALA A 436 -1.96 -10.08 -12.64
C ALA A 436 -2.62 -9.47 -13.88
N HIS A 437 -3.44 -10.25 -14.58
CA HIS A 437 -4.13 -9.84 -15.80
C HIS A 437 -5.61 -9.50 -15.58
N ARG A 438 -6.15 -8.71 -16.51
CA ARG A 438 -7.53 -8.18 -16.46
C ARG A 438 -8.61 -9.28 -16.51
N ASP A 439 -8.32 -10.43 -17.08
CA ASP A 439 -9.25 -11.57 -17.16
C ASP A 439 -9.54 -12.20 -15.78
N GLY A 440 -8.54 -12.26 -14.91
CA GLY A 440 -8.65 -12.78 -13.55
C GLY A 440 -9.01 -11.74 -12.49
N PHE A 441 -8.75 -10.44 -12.74
CA PHE A 441 -8.80 -9.41 -11.68
C PHE A 441 -9.65 -8.15 -11.98
N ALA A 442 -10.31 -8.03 -13.15
CA ALA A 442 -11.09 -6.82 -13.48
C ALA A 442 -12.23 -6.45 -12.51
N ASP A 443 -12.79 -7.43 -11.81
CA ASP A 443 -13.84 -7.24 -10.79
C ASP A 443 -13.28 -7.11 -9.36
N SER A 444 -11.95 -7.06 -9.20
CA SER A 444 -11.33 -7.18 -7.89
C SER A 444 -11.45 -5.92 -7.02
N TYR A 445 -11.62 -6.16 -5.72
CA TYR A 445 -11.80 -5.13 -4.69
C TYR A 445 -11.12 -5.51 -3.37
N GLY A 446 -10.81 -4.52 -2.55
CA GLY A 446 -10.05 -4.65 -1.30
C GLY A 446 -9.04 -3.52 -1.15
N LEU A 447 -8.10 -3.67 -0.21
CA LEU A 447 -6.99 -2.74 0.01
C LEU A 447 -6.08 -2.55 -1.23
N MET A 448 -6.00 -3.55 -2.13
CA MET A 448 -5.29 -3.41 -3.42
C MET A 448 -5.94 -2.40 -4.40
N GLY A 449 -7.14 -1.88 -4.07
CA GLY A 449 -7.88 -0.92 -4.88
C GLY A 449 -8.53 -1.54 -6.12
N SER A 450 -9.08 -0.67 -6.98
CA SER A 450 -9.63 -1.04 -8.30
C SER A 450 -8.52 -1.53 -9.25
N PHE A 451 -8.67 -2.70 -9.88
CA PHE A 451 -7.69 -3.18 -10.86
C PHE A 451 -7.54 -2.28 -12.09
N VAL A 452 -8.58 -1.52 -12.46
CA VAL A 452 -8.57 -0.71 -13.69
C VAL A 452 -7.60 0.46 -13.59
N ASP A 453 -7.66 1.19 -12.47
CA ASP A 453 -7.02 2.49 -12.25
C ASP A 453 -6.32 2.64 -10.89
N GLY A 454 -6.38 1.62 -10.03
CA GLY A 454 -5.89 1.63 -8.65
C GLY A 454 -6.68 2.52 -7.69
N SER A 455 -7.87 3.00 -8.09
CA SER A 455 -8.68 3.88 -7.23
C SER A 455 -9.13 3.18 -5.94
N LEU A 456 -9.06 3.92 -4.83
CA LEU A 456 -9.38 3.44 -3.48
C LEU A 456 -10.90 3.38 -3.27
N VAL A 457 -11.57 2.44 -3.92
CA VAL A 457 -13.03 2.24 -3.85
C VAL A 457 -13.39 1.40 -2.63
N GLY A 458 -14.13 1.97 -1.65
CA GLY A 458 -14.63 1.22 -0.49
C GLY A 458 -15.90 0.41 -0.79
N ARG A 459 -16.33 -0.47 0.13
CA ARG A 459 -17.49 -1.38 -0.02
C ARG A 459 -18.81 -0.73 -0.46
N ASN A 460 -18.97 0.58 -0.29
CA ASN A 460 -20.15 1.34 -0.70
C ASN A 460 -20.10 1.84 -2.17
N GLY A 461 -19.08 1.46 -2.94
CA GLY A 461 -18.89 1.84 -4.34
C GLY A 461 -18.38 3.28 -4.54
N ARG A 462 -17.89 3.94 -3.49
CA ARG A 462 -17.29 5.29 -3.56
C ARG A 462 -15.78 5.20 -3.46
N VAL A 463 -15.09 6.07 -4.19
CA VAL A 463 -13.68 6.38 -3.94
C VAL A 463 -13.58 7.11 -2.59
N ILE A 464 -12.63 6.68 -1.75
CA ILE A 464 -12.32 7.24 -0.45
C ILE A 464 -10.86 7.75 -0.51
N GLU A 465 -10.65 9.05 -0.27
CA GLU A 465 -9.32 9.68 -0.37
C GLU A 465 -8.52 9.57 0.94
N ASP A 466 -9.19 9.34 2.06
CA ASP A 466 -8.60 9.17 3.38
C ASP A 466 -8.25 7.69 3.59
N THR A 467 -6.97 7.39 3.84
CA THR A 467 -6.47 6.01 3.87
C THR A 467 -6.92 5.24 5.11
N ASP A 468 -7.20 5.93 6.22
CA ASP A 468 -7.78 5.34 7.42
C ASP A 468 -9.27 5.03 7.22
N GLU A 469 -10.06 5.94 6.63
CA GLU A 469 -11.45 5.65 6.25
C GLU A 469 -11.50 4.50 5.22
N PHE A 470 -10.60 4.48 4.25
CA PHE A 470 -10.52 3.42 3.23
C PHE A 470 -10.16 2.07 3.85
N GLY A 471 -9.13 2.01 4.69
CA GLY A 471 -8.69 0.78 5.36
C GLY A 471 -9.74 0.23 6.31
N LEU A 472 -10.37 1.08 7.12
CA LEU A 472 -11.52 0.72 7.96
C LEU A 472 -12.72 0.24 7.13
N SER A 473 -12.93 0.78 5.92
CA SER A 473 -13.98 0.30 5.01
C SER A 473 -13.75 -1.12 4.49
N TRP A 474 -12.55 -1.68 4.68
CA TRP A 474 -12.13 -3.02 4.27
C TRP A 474 -11.88 -4.02 5.42
N GLN A 475 -12.22 -3.70 6.67
CA GLN A 475 -12.28 -4.68 7.77
C GLN A 475 -13.20 -5.85 7.41
N VAL A 476 -12.83 -7.10 7.70
CA VAL A 476 -13.69 -8.29 7.47
C VAL A 476 -14.94 -8.22 8.36
N THR A 477 -16.12 -8.41 7.76
CA THR A 477 -17.43 -8.27 8.42
C THR A 477 -18.08 -9.62 8.76
N ASP A 478 -19.13 -9.60 9.58
CA ASP A 478 -19.91 -10.79 9.94
C ASP A 478 -20.78 -11.35 8.79
N GLY A 479 -20.84 -10.65 7.66
CA GLY A 479 -21.43 -11.11 6.40
C GLY A 479 -20.43 -11.75 5.42
N GLU A 480 -19.15 -11.86 5.80
CA GLU A 480 -18.07 -12.46 5.00
C GLU A 480 -17.48 -13.67 5.73
N ASP A 481 -16.88 -14.62 5.00
CA ASP A 481 -16.22 -15.77 5.62
C ASP A 481 -14.90 -15.34 6.25
N MET A 482 -14.73 -15.50 7.57
CA MET A 482 -13.40 -15.40 8.19
C MET A 482 -12.54 -16.58 7.73
N LEU A 483 -11.45 -16.33 7.00
CA LEU A 483 -10.60 -17.38 6.44
C LEU A 483 -9.57 -17.97 7.42
N PHE A 484 -9.35 -17.32 8.56
CA PHE A 484 -8.40 -17.75 9.58
C PHE A 484 -8.96 -18.84 10.49
N GLN A 485 -8.14 -19.81 10.89
CA GLN A 485 -8.51 -20.91 11.81
C GLN A 485 -9.03 -20.43 13.18
N GLU A 486 -8.53 -19.28 13.64
CA GLU A 486 -8.88 -18.70 14.94
C GLU A 486 -9.16 -17.21 14.78
N ALA A 487 -10.24 -16.71 15.41
CA ALA A 487 -10.52 -15.28 15.53
C ALA A 487 -9.55 -14.62 16.52
N LYS A 488 -8.82 -13.58 16.09
CA LYS A 488 -7.82 -12.85 16.90
C LYS A 488 -7.94 -11.35 16.65
N GLY A 489 -7.53 -10.54 17.64
CA GLY A 489 -7.68 -9.08 17.57
C GLY A 489 -9.14 -8.60 17.55
N PRO A 490 -9.39 -7.32 17.20
CA PRO A 490 -10.73 -6.79 17.00
C PRO A 490 -11.42 -7.44 15.80
N GLN A 491 -12.67 -7.86 16.00
CA GLN A 491 -13.51 -8.54 15.02
C GLN A 491 -14.84 -7.79 14.91
N TYR A 492 -15.35 -7.61 13.70
CA TYR A 492 -16.57 -6.84 13.45
C TYR A 492 -17.75 -7.34 14.33
N PRO A 493 -18.53 -6.46 15.00
CA PRO A 493 -18.59 -5.00 14.85
C PRO A 493 -17.61 -4.21 15.73
N GLN A 494 -16.60 -4.83 16.35
CA GLN A 494 -15.49 -4.09 16.96
C GLN A 494 -14.58 -3.55 15.86
N LEU A 495 -14.43 -2.23 15.78
CA LEU A 495 -13.55 -1.58 14.81
C LEU A 495 -12.08 -1.96 15.04
N CYS A 496 -11.28 -1.89 13.98
CA CYS A 496 -9.83 -2.07 14.04
C CYS A 496 -9.18 -1.16 15.10
N LEU A 497 -8.17 -1.70 15.78
CA LEU A 497 -7.38 -0.91 16.72
C LEU A 497 -6.42 -0.02 15.92
N MET A 498 -6.73 1.27 15.83
CA MET A 498 -5.84 2.29 15.28
C MET A 498 -4.76 2.68 16.31
N PRO A 499 -3.55 3.08 15.87
CA PRO A 499 -2.52 3.52 16.80
C PRO A 499 -2.87 4.85 17.47
N GLU A 500 -2.41 5.05 18.71
CA GLU A 500 -2.56 6.34 19.39
C GLU A 500 -1.57 7.37 18.81
N HIS A 501 -2.05 8.58 18.48
CA HIS A 501 -1.21 9.74 18.18
C HIS A 501 -0.40 10.20 19.42
N LYS A 502 0.65 9.46 19.75
CA LYS A 502 1.64 9.86 20.77
C LYS A 502 2.35 11.12 20.28
N MET A 503 2.38 12.17 21.11
CA MET A 503 3.14 13.38 20.81
C MET A 503 4.64 13.08 21.00
N THR A 504 5.29 12.54 19.96
CA THR A 504 6.67 12.02 20.03
C THR A 504 7.61 13.07 20.61
N SER A 505 8.19 12.76 21.77
CA SER A 505 9.10 13.71 22.41
C SER A 505 10.39 13.81 21.59
N ARG A 506 10.98 15.00 21.52
CA ARG A 506 12.28 15.26 20.84
C ARG A 506 13.47 14.42 21.39
N ARG A 507 13.22 13.55 22.36
CA ARG A 507 14.22 12.68 22.98
C ARG A 507 14.31 11.31 22.30
N GLN A 508 13.26 10.82 21.65
CA GLN A 508 13.25 9.53 20.95
C GLN A 508 13.90 9.63 19.55
N LEU A 509 13.72 10.75 18.83
CA LEU A 509 14.44 11.03 17.57
C LEU A 509 15.98 11.11 17.71
N ALA A 510 16.52 11.00 18.92
CA ALA A 510 17.97 10.94 19.16
C ALA A 510 18.52 9.51 19.24
N GLU A 511 17.66 8.48 19.22
CA GLU A 511 18.04 7.07 19.41
C GLU A 511 17.82 6.22 18.15
N ALA A 512 17.14 6.75 17.12
CA ALA A 512 17.14 6.20 15.76
C ALA A 512 18.51 6.46 15.09
N MET A 513 19.49 5.59 15.37
CA MET A 513 20.90 5.78 15.00
C MET A 513 21.25 5.37 13.55
N MET A 514 20.27 5.17 12.68
CA MET A 514 20.49 4.77 11.28
C MET A 514 20.53 5.96 10.32
N SER A 515 21.51 5.98 9.42
CA SER A 515 21.57 6.98 8.35
C SER A 515 20.71 6.59 7.14
N PHE A 516 20.26 7.60 6.40
CA PHE A 516 19.60 7.41 5.09
C PHE A 516 20.49 6.65 4.09
N GLU A 517 21.81 6.80 4.17
CA GLU A 517 22.76 6.08 3.30
C GLU A 517 22.75 4.57 3.59
N GLU A 518 22.73 4.18 4.88
CA GLU A 518 22.62 2.77 5.29
C GLU A 518 21.24 2.17 4.97
N ALA A 519 20.16 2.92 5.20
CA ALA A 519 18.79 2.47 4.88
C ALA A 519 18.57 2.34 3.37
N SER A 520 19.00 3.33 2.57
CA SER A 520 18.92 3.29 1.10
C SER A 520 19.77 2.17 0.50
N ALA A 521 20.93 1.86 1.09
CA ALA A 521 21.74 0.72 0.70
C ALA A 521 21.12 -0.64 1.07
N ALA A 522 20.34 -0.74 2.16
CA ALA A 522 19.61 -1.96 2.51
C ALA A 522 18.37 -2.18 1.61
N CYS A 523 17.71 -1.10 1.22
CA CYS A 523 16.52 -1.13 0.35
C CYS A 523 16.85 -1.09 -1.16
N SER A 524 18.12 -1.27 -1.57
CA SER A 524 18.51 -1.09 -2.98
C SER A 524 17.83 -2.04 -3.95
N ASP A 525 17.49 -3.24 -3.49
CA ASP A 525 16.86 -4.31 -4.30
C ASP A 525 15.31 -4.22 -4.35
N TRP A 526 14.71 -3.18 -3.74
CA TRP A 526 13.26 -2.95 -3.80
C TRP A 526 12.84 -2.16 -5.05
N ASP A 527 11.59 -2.35 -5.51
CA ASP A 527 10.99 -1.60 -6.62
C ASP A 527 10.97 -0.09 -6.34
N GLU A 528 11.05 0.74 -7.38
CA GLU A 528 11.05 2.21 -7.24
C GLU A 528 9.82 2.74 -6.48
N GLU A 529 8.66 2.11 -6.67
CA GLU A 529 7.38 2.45 -6.01
C GLU A 529 7.39 2.18 -4.50
N THR A 530 8.11 1.16 -4.04
CA THR A 530 8.09 0.66 -2.65
C THR A 530 9.38 0.93 -1.87
N ARG A 531 10.43 1.41 -2.54
CA ARG A 531 11.75 1.66 -1.94
C ARG A 531 11.73 2.73 -0.86
N ASP A 532 11.01 3.84 -1.06
CA ASP A 532 10.93 4.92 -0.07
C ASP A 532 10.24 4.46 1.22
N ALA A 533 9.26 3.55 1.10
CA ALA A 533 8.58 2.92 2.23
C ALA A 533 9.54 1.99 3.01
N CYS A 534 10.30 1.13 2.34
CA CYS A 534 11.36 0.34 2.98
C CYS A 534 12.40 1.22 3.70
N ILE A 535 12.80 2.34 3.10
CA ILE A 535 13.76 3.27 3.72
C ILE A 535 13.16 3.89 4.98
N TYR A 536 11.87 4.23 4.95
CA TYR A 536 11.15 4.72 6.13
C TYR A 536 11.10 3.66 7.24
N ASP A 537 10.66 2.43 6.95
CA ASP A 537 10.63 1.30 7.90
C ASP A 537 11.98 1.11 8.62
N VAL A 538 13.06 1.03 7.84
CA VAL A 538 14.42 0.81 8.35
C VAL A 538 14.90 2.00 9.20
N MET A 539 14.59 3.24 8.82
CA MET A 539 14.95 4.43 9.60
C MET A 539 14.10 4.63 10.85
N ALA A 540 12.80 4.29 10.81
CA ALA A 540 11.87 4.44 11.91
C ALA A 540 12.10 3.39 13.02
N THR A 541 12.37 2.15 12.63
CA THR A 541 12.68 1.04 13.54
C THR A 541 14.13 1.04 14.03
N GLY A 542 15.06 1.54 13.21
CA GLY A 542 16.50 1.41 13.44
C GLY A 542 17.04 0.00 13.19
N ASP A 543 16.31 -0.84 12.45
CA ASP A 543 16.69 -2.22 12.13
C ASP A 543 16.85 -2.42 10.61
N LEU A 544 18.10 -2.58 10.16
CA LEU A 544 18.47 -2.94 8.78
C LEU A 544 17.69 -4.15 8.24
N SER A 545 17.27 -5.07 9.11
CA SER A 545 16.58 -6.29 8.70
C SER A 545 15.08 -6.09 8.40
N MET A 546 14.52 -4.90 8.64
CA MET A 546 13.22 -4.52 8.05
C MET A 546 13.26 -4.51 6.51
N ALA A 547 14.42 -4.27 5.89
CA ALA A 547 14.55 -4.44 4.44
C ALA A 547 14.34 -5.91 4.00
N GLU A 548 14.57 -6.90 4.88
CA GLU A 548 14.23 -8.31 4.62
C GLU A 548 12.73 -8.61 4.75
N ALA A 549 11.91 -7.69 5.32
CA ALA A 549 10.47 -7.86 5.55
C ALA A 549 9.59 -7.61 4.31
N GLY A 550 10.20 -7.45 3.12
CA GLY A 550 9.48 -7.32 1.85
C GLY A 550 10.32 -7.44 0.58
N ALA A 551 11.66 -7.41 0.66
CA ALA A 551 12.59 -7.68 -0.45
C ALA A 551 12.28 -8.99 -1.22
N MET A 552 12.79 -9.12 -2.45
CA MET A 552 12.50 -10.23 -3.38
C MET A 552 13.05 -11.60 -2.95
#